data_AF-A0A9D6SIQ3-F1
#
_entry.id   AF-A0A9D6SIQ3-F1
#
_cell.length_a   1.000
_cell.length_b   1.000
_cell.length_c   1.000
_cell.angle_alpha   90.00
_cell.angle_beta   90.00
_cell.angle_gamma   90.00
#
_symmetry.space_group_name_H-M   'P 1'
#
loop_
_entity.id
_entity.type
_entity.pdbx_description
1 polymer ?
#
loop_
_entity_poly.entity_id
_entity_poly.type
_entity_poly.pdbx_seq_one_letter_code
_entity_poly.pdbx_strand_id
1 'polypeptide(L)' 'AIEDRLRLFHHFASAGRITRLSVDPRLGMAGRCVQGLIDVLEANYGGHPANMPYVVNKEAFKQG' A
#
# COMPACT_ATOMS: atom_id res chain seq x y z
N ALA A 1 -16.42 -14.89 33.47
CA ALA A 1 -16.56 -15.70 32.25
C ALA A 1 -15.91 -14.97 31.08
N ILE A 2 -15.94 -15.50 29.84
CA ILE A 2 -15.24 -14.83 28.71
C ILE A 2 -15.93 -13.51 28.33
N GLU A 3 -17.22 -13.39 28.65
CA GLU A 3 -18.03 -12.18 28.51
C GLU A 3 -17.54 -10.97 29.33
N ASP A 4 -16.75 -11.18 30.38
CA ASP A 4 -16.25 -10.09 31.24
C ASP A 4 -14.92 -9.48 30.75
N ARG A 5 -14.42 -9.90 29.58
CA ARG A 5 -13.12 -9.46 29.06
C ARG A 5 -13.27 -8.61 27.81
N LEU A 6 -12.92 -7.32 27.92
CA LEU A 6 -12.77 -6.43 26.77
C LEU A 6 -11.57 -6.90 25.92
N ARG A 7 -11.82 -7.27 24.67
CA ARG A 7 -10.75 -7.50 23.68
C ARG A 7 -10.60 -6.24 22.85
N LEU A 8 -9.56 -5.48 23.14
CA LEU A 8 -9.16 -4.35 22.30
C LEU A 8 -8.46 -4.89 21.05
N PHE A 9 -9.21 -5.05 19.98
CA PHE A 9 -8.62 -5.32 18.67
C PHE A 9 -8.00 -4.02 18.14
N HIS A 10 -6.80 -4.09 17.58
CA HIS A 10 -6.16 -2.92 16.98
C HIS A 10 -7.14 -2.24 16.00
N HIS A 11 -7.34 -0.94 16.17
CA HIS A 11 -8.10 -0.10 15.26
C HIS A 11 -7.34 0.05 13.92
N PHE A 12 -7.23 -1.05 13.19
CA PHE A 12 -6.64 -1.09 11.85
C PHE A 12 -7.63 -1.80 10.93
N ALA A 13 -8.80 -1.19 10.69
CA ALA A 13 -9.72 -1.34 9.54
C ALA A 13 -9.68 -2.64 8.66
N SER A 14 -9.38 -3.83 9.20
CA SER A 14 -9.07 -5.04 8.44
C SER A 14 -9.04 -6.31 9.33
N ALA A 15 -10.20 -6.65 9.90
CA ALA A 15 -10.28 -7.76 10.87
C ALA A 15 -10.11 -9.18 10.26
N GLY A 16 -10.16 -9.34 8.94
CA GLY A 16 -10.04 -10.64 8.26
C GLY A 16 -8.80 -10.80 7.37
N ARG A 17 -8.38 -12.05 7.14
CA ARG A 17 -7.24 -12.40 6.27
C ARG A 17 -7.36 -11.75 4.88
N ILE A 18 -8.57 -11.74 4.31
CA ILE A 18 -8.87 -11.10 3.02
C ILE A 18 -8.67 -9.59 3.11
N THR A 19 -9.26 -8.94 4.11
CA THR A 19 -9.17 -7.47 4.28
C THR A 19 -7.75 -6.98 4.59
N ARG A 20 -6.87 -7.84 5.12
CA ARG A 20 -5.48 -7.49 5.44
C ARG A 20 -4.51 -7.85 4.32
N LEU A 21 -4.59 -9.09 3.81
CA LEU A 21 -3.55 -9.69 2.97
C LEU A 21 -3.93 -9.83 1.50
N SER A 22 -5.16 -9.53 1.10
CA SER A 22 -5.51 -9.58 -0.32
C SER A 22 -4.67 -8.58 -1.11
N VAL A 23 -4.09 -9.06 -2.21
CA VAL A 23 -3.37 -8.24 -3.19
C VAL A 23 -4.32 -7.41 -4.06
N ASP A 24 -5.61 -7.76 -4.09
CA ASP A 24 -6.62 -6.96 -4.77
C ASP A 24 -6.90 -5.68 -3.95
N PRO A 25 -6.63 -4.47 -4.49
CA PRO A 25 -6.86 -3.20 -3.79
C PRO A 25 -8.34 -2.93 -3.49
N ARG A 26 -9.28 -3.59 -4.17
CA ARG A 26 -10.71 -3.50 -3.85
C ARG A 26 -11.07 -4.28 -2.59
N LEU A 27 -10.26 -5.28 -2.23
CA LEU A 27 -10.56 -6.22 -1.15
C LEU A 27 -9.67 -6.01 0.08
N GLY A 28 -8.37 -5.79 -0.11
CA GLY A 28 -7.37 -5.81 0.96
C GLY A 28 -6.58 -4.52 1.13
N MET A 29 -6.12 -4.29 2.36
CA MET A 29 -5.22 -3.18 2.69
C MET A 29 -3.85 -3.35 2.04
N ALA A 30 -3.34 -4.57 1.90
CA ALA A 30 -2.08 -4.83 1.18
C ALA A 30 -2.16 -4.33 -0.28
N GLY A 31 -3.21 -4.72 -1.02
CA GLY A 31 -3.45 -4.21 -2.36
C GLY A 31 -3.58 -2.69 -2.41
N ARG A 32 -4.34 -2.08 -1.48
CA ARG A 32 -4.50 -0.61 -1.42
C ARG A 32 -3.19 0.13 -1.14
N CYS A 33 -2.35 -0.40 -0.26
CA CYS A 33 -1.04 0.20 0.03
C CYS A 33 -0.15 0.24 -1.22
N VAL A 34 -0.10 -0.86 -1.96
CA VAL A 34 0.69 -0.93 -3.20
C VAL A 34 0.09 -0.03 -4.28
N GLN A 35 -1.23 -0.09 -4.49
CA GLN A 35 -1.90 0.75 -5.48
C GLN A 35 -1.72 2.24 -5.18
N GLY A 36 -1.88 2.67 -3.92
CA GLY A 36 -1.68 4.07 -3.56
C GLY A 36 -0.26 4.56 -3.81
N LEU A 37 0.76 3.69 -3.65
CA LEU A 37 2.12 4.04 -4.04
C LEU A 37 2.26 4.16 -5.56
N ILE A 38 1.69 3.23 -6.33
CA ILE A 38 1.68 3.30 -7.80
C ILE A 38 1.05 4.61 -8.27
N ASP A 39 -0.13 4.97 -7.73
CA ASP A 39 -0.86 6.18 -8.09
C ASP A 39 -0.01 7.44 -7.85
N VAL A 40 0.71 7.50 -6.72
CA VAL A 40 1.63 8.60 -6.41
C VAL A 40 2.80 8.66 -7.39
N LEU A 41 3.36 7.51 -7.78
CA LEU A 41 4.46 7.46 -8.74
C LEU A 41 3.97 7.90 -10.13
N GLU A 42 2.84 7.39 -10.61
CA GLU A 42 2.30 7.73 -11.93
C GLU A 42 1.87 9.21 -12.02
N ALA A 43 1.30 9.76 -10.95
CA ALA A 43 0.85 11.15 -10.92
C ALA A 43 1.98 12.18 -10.82
N ASN A 44 3.18 11.78 -10.40
CA ASN A 44 4.32 12.68 -10.21
C ASN A 44 5.33 12.59 -11.36
N TYR A 45 5.91 13.73 -11.74
CA TYR A 45 6.96 13.83 -12.77
C TYR A 45 6.63 13.12 -14.10
N GLY A 46 5.35 13.11 -14.50
CA GLY A 46 4.88 12.45 -15.72
C GLY A 46 5.01 10.93 -15.71
N GLY A 47 5.07 10.32 -14.52
CA GLY A 47 5.23 8.88 -14.37
C GLY A 47 6.66 8.37 -14.64
N HIS A 48 7.66 9.26 -14.69
CA HIS A 48 9.05 8.88 -14.94
C HIS A 48 9.87 8.81 -13.64
N PRO A 49 10.19 7.60 -13.11
CA PRO A 49 10.85 7.47 -11.81
C PRO A 49 12.25 8.08 -11.75
N ALA A 50 12.96 8.16 -12.88
CA ALA A 50 14.27 8.82 -12.96
C ALA A 50 14.23 10.30 -12.52
N ASN A 51 13.09 10.97 -12.72
CA ASN A 51 12.91 12.38 -12.39
C ASN A 51 12.56 12.63 -10.92
N MET A 52 12.15 11.58 -10.18
CA MET A 52 11.67 11.71 -8.80
C MET A 52 12.84 11.84 -7.81
N PRO A 53 12.85 12.82 -6.89
CA PRO A 53 13.98 13.04 -5.98
C PRO A 53 14.16 11.93 -4.94
N TYR A 54 13.09 11.19 -4.63
CA TYR A 54 13.07 10.11 -3.65
C TYR A 54 13.36 8.72 -4.25
N VAL A 55 13.52 8.62 -5.58
CA VAL A 55 13.97 7.38 -6.22
C VAL A 55 15.49 7.34 -6.19
N VAL A 56 16.05 6.32 -5.54
CA VAL A 56 17.50 6.17 -5.34
C VAL A 56 18.19 5.51 -6.54
N ASN A 57 17.60 4.49 -7.17
CA ASN A 57 18.21 3.78 -8.30
C ASN A 57 17.70 4.32 -9.66
N LYS A 58 18.00 5.58 -9.95
CA LYS A 58 17.47 6.28 -11.13
C LYS A 58 17.97 5.72 -12.46
N GLU A 59 19.19 5.19 -12.48
CA GLU A 59 19.80 4.65 -13.70
C GLU A 59 18.99 3.49 -14.30
N ALA A 60 18.30 2.71 -13.45
CA ALA A 60 17.41 1.64 -13.89
C ALA A 60 16.21 2.11 -14.75
N PHE A 61 15.90 3.41 -14.72
CA PHE A 61 14.75 4.01 -15.41
C PHE A 61 15.13 4.98 -16.53
N LYS A 62 16.43 5.10 -16.86
CA LYS A 62 16.91 5.97 -17.96
C LYS A 62 16.92 5.28 -19.32
N GLN A 63 16.66 3.97 -19.37
CA GLN A 63 16.59 3.18 -20.61
C GLN A 63 15.13 2.76 -20.86
N GLY A 64 14.40 3.60 -21.58
CA GLY A 64 13.02 3.39 -22.01
C GLY A 64 12.68 4.38 -23.11
#